data_AF-A0A960MCY8-F1
#
_entry.id   AF-A0A960MCY8-F1
#
_cell.length_a   1.000
_cell.length_b   1.000
_cell.length_c   1.000
_cell.angle_alpha   90.00
_cell.angle_beta   90.00
_cell.angle_gamma   90.00
#
_symmetry.space_group_name_H-M   'P 1'
#
loop_
_entity.id
_entity.type
_entity.pdbx_description
1 polymer ?
#
loop_
_entity_poly.entity_id
_entity_poly.type
_entity_poly.pdbx_seq_one_letter_code
_entity_poly.pdbx_strand_id
1 'polypeptide(L)'
;MDRTAWIVVVLCVAGLFGWGWWTQRETAKQVKALEVQRALQAEAKAAEAAKPVAPASSAEAPAPTATASKEGPVDAREVILENDVIRVHLTNLGGGIQSAELRDHTRTMDEKDGFIVINEMGEKPVGALSEGPGSIDDTAWKITEDSGKAVAFSRVTPEKLEVTKRFVLPEAGKEQHQLVLEVSIRNTGEQTVQTGGQFLYLGSAAPLHPDEWPRQTGFYFLDGKGGDVLYKGADYFQGRKFLGMGSGPKAHDEFQINLMEWAGVNDQFFTTLLRPMEPYAASMWASRFPIRIKGQEAASQKKQLHAVEAAVSLPDIALA
;
A
#
# COMPACT_ATOMS: atom_id res chain seq x y z
N MET A 1 28.61 -40.45 -21.76
CA MET A 1 27.30 -39.83 -22.03
C MET A 1 26.90 -40.14 -23.45
N ASP A 2 25.69 -40.66 -23.64
CA ASP A 2 25.16 -41.08 -24.94
C ASP A 2 24.89 -39.87 -25.85
N ARG A 3 25.18 -40.00 -27.15
CA ARG A 3 24.98 -38.94 -28.16
C ARG A 3 23.51 -38.54 -28.28
N THR A 4 22.62 -39.49 -28.08
CA THR A 4 21.16 -39.30 -28.08
C THR A 4 20.71 -38.38 -26.94
N ALA A 5 21.30 -38.53 -25.75
CA ALA A 5 20.96 -37.71 -24.58
C ALA A 5 21.35 -36.24 -24.77
N TRP A 6 22.48 -35.96 -25.44
CA TRP A 6 22.91 -34.60 -25.74
C TRP A 6 22.01 -33.90 -26.77
N ILE A 7 21.51 -34.63 -27.77
CA ILE A 7 20.58 -34.07 -28.77
C ILE A 7 19.28 -33.61 -28.10
N VAL A 8 18.74 -34.41 -27.17
CA VAL A 8 17.53 -34.06 -26.42
C VAL A 8 17.75 -32.83 -25.54
N VAL A 9 18.88 -32.74 -24.84
CA VAL A 9 19.21 -31.56 -24.03
C VAL A 9 19.32 -30.30 -24.88
N VAL A 10 19.99 -30.37 -26.04
CA VAL A 10 20.13 -29.22 -26.94
C VAL A 10 18.78 -28.77 -27.50
N LEU A 11 17.90 -29.71 -27.86
CA LEU A 11 16.54 -29.39 -28.32
C LEU A 11 15.69 -28.74 -27.23
N CYS A 12 15.75 -29.24 -25.99
CA CYS A 12 15.04 -28.64 -24.86
C CYS A 12 15.53 -27.22 -24.56
N VAL A 13 16.84 -27.00 -24.58
CA VAL A 13 17.44 -25.68 -24.37
C VAL A 13 17.03 -24.73 -25.50
N ALA A 14 17.10 -25.15 -26.76
CA ALA A 14 16.66 -24.36 -27.90
C ALA A 14 15.16 -24.02 -27.83
N GLY A 15 14.31 -24.97 -27.40
CA GLY A 15 12.89 -24.75 -27.18
C GLY A 15 12.60 -23.71 -26.10
N LEU A 16 13.33 -23.77 -24.97
CA LEU A 16 13.21 -22.77 -23.90
C LEU A 16 13.62 -21.36 -24.36
N PHE A 17 14.73 -21.24 -25.12
CA PHE A 17 15.15 -19.96 -25.67
C PHE A 17 14.17 -19.43 -26.74
N GLY A 18 13.66 -20.29 -27.61
CA GLY A 18 12.65 -19.93 -28.61
C GLY A 18 11.34 -19.44 -27.97
N TRP A 19 10.87 -20.15 -26.94
CA TRP A 19 9.70 -19.76 -26.16
C TRP A 19 9.91 -18.44 -25.41
N GLY A 20 11.06 -18.28 -24.76
CA GLY A 20 11.45 -17.03 -24.07
C GLY A 20 11.51 -15.83 -25.02
N TRP A 21 12.08 -16.01 -26.22
CA TRP A 21 12.15 -14.96 -27.23
C TRP A 21 10.76 -14.59 -27.77
N TRP A 22 9.90 -15.58 -28.01
CA TRP A 22 8.54 -15.35 -28.49
C TRP A 22 7.67 -14.62 -27.44
N THR A 23 7.71 -15.06 -26.18
CA THR A 23 6.99 -14.42 -25.07
C THR A 23 7.50 -13.00 -24.77
N GLN A 24 8.81 -12.75 -24.88
CA GLN A 24 9.37 -11.41 -24.77
C GLN A 24 8.88 -10.50 -25.90
N ARG A 25 8.80 -11.03 -27.13
CA ARG A 25 8.29 -10.26 -28.28
C ARG A 25 6.82 -9.91 -28.12
N GLU A 26 6.01 -10.81 -27.56
CA GLU A 26 4.58 -10.55 -27.36
C GLU A 26 4.32 -9.58 -26.21
N THR A 27 5.05 -9.71 -25.10
CA THR A 27 4.99 -8.74 -23.99
C THR A 27 5.47 -7.35 -24.43
N ALA A 28 6.52 -7.25 -25.24
CA ALA A 28 6.97 -5.96 -25.80
C ALA A 28 5.92 -5.29 -26.70
N LYS A 29 5.11 -6.07 -27.44
CA LYS A 29 3.97 -5.52 -28.21
C LYS A 29 2.87 -5.00 -27.30
N GLN A 30 2.56 -5.73 -26.23
CA GLN A 30 1.54 -5.31 -25.24
C GLN A 30 1.96 -4.04 -24.51
N VAL A 31 3.23 -3.93 -24.10
CA VAL A 31 3.77 -2.71 -23.48
C VAL A 31 3.68 -1.52 -24.44
N LYS A 32 4.08 -1.69 -25.70
CA LYS A 32 3.94 -0.62 -26.71
C LYS A 32 2.49 -0.23 -26.97
N ALA A 33 1.57 -1.19 -27.00
CA ALA A 33 0.14 -0.90 -27.15
C ALA A 33 -0.39 -0.09 -25.95
N LEU A 34 0.06 -0.41 -24.74
CA LEU A 34 -0.31 0.29 -23.51
C LEU A 34 0.33 1.69 -23.42
N GLU A 35 1.55 1.86 -23.91
CA GLU A 35 2.20 3.18 -24.06
C GLU A 35 1.47 4.06 -25.07
N VAL A 36 1.06 3.51 -26.22
CA VAL A 36 0.25 4.22 -27.22
C VAL A 36 -1.12 4.59 -26.63
N GLN A 37 -1.75 3.69 -25.87
CA GLN A 37 -3.03 3.97 -25.21
C GLN A 37 -2.89 5.07 -24.15
N ARG A 38 -1.80 5.07 -23.37
CA ARG A 38 -1.46 6.15 -22.42
C ARG A 38 -1.22 7.49 -23.13
N ALA A 39 -0.52 7.48 -24.27
CA ALA A 39 -0.29 8.69 -25.06
C ALA A 39 -1.61 9.27 -25.60
N LEU A 40 -2.50 8.41 -26.12
CA LEU A 40 -3.82 8.83 -26.59
C LEU A 40 -4.72 9.36 -25.45
N GLN A 41 -4.64 8.75 -24.26
CA GLN A 41 -5.35 9.24 -23.08
C GLN A 41 -4.78 10.58 -22.57
N ALA A 42 -3.45 10.76 -22.63
CA ALA A 42 -2.82 12.04 -22.29
C ALA A 42 -3.17 13.14 -23.28
N GLU A 43 -3.24 12.84 -24.58
CA GLU A 43 -3.72 13.78 -25.61
C GLU A 43 -5.20 14.14 -25.44
N ALA A 44 -6.06 13.17 -25.09
CA ALA A 44 -7.47 13.44 -24.79
C ALA A 44 -7.63 14.35 -23.56
N LYS A 45 -6.83 14.12 -22.51
CA LYS A 45 -6.82 14.94 -21.28
C LYS A 45 -6.25 16.35 -21.52
N ALA A 46 -5.26 16.48 -22.42
CA ALA A 46 -4.71 17.77 -22.82
C ALA A 46 -5.68 18.57 -23.73
N ALA A 47 -6.46 17.89 -24.58
CA ALA A 47 -7.49 18.52 -25.41
C ALA A 47 -8.68 19.03 -24.59
N GLU A 48 -8.99 18.40 -23.46
CA GLU A 48 -10.05 18.84 -22.53
C GLU A 48 -9.62 20.07 -21.69
N ALA A 49 -8.32 20.22 -21.44
CA ALA A 49 -7.74 21.37 -20.72
C ALA A 49 -7.56 22.64 -21.58
N ALA A 50 -7.76 22.57 -22.90
CA ALA A 50 -7.49 23.66 -23.85
C ALA A 50 -8.72 24.52 -24.22
N LYS A 51 -9.62 24.80 -23.26
CA LYS A 51 -10.65 25.87 -23.42
C LYS A 51 -10.13 27.18 -22.82
N PRO A 52 -10.09 28.30 -23.58
CA PRO A 52 -9.47 29.53 -23.10
C PRO A 52 -10.39 30.30 -22.14
N VAL A 53 -9.85 30.71 -21.00
CA VAL A 53 -10.38 31.81 -20.18
C VAL A 53 -9.40 32.97 -20.25
N ALA A 54 -9.90 34.12 -20.70
CA ALA A 54 -9.17 35.37 -20.85
C ALA A 54 -8.95 36.07 -19.48
N PRO A 55 -7.94 36.94 -19.35
CA PRO A 55 -7.41 37.36 -18.05
C PRO A 55 -8.17 38.55 -17.45
N ALA A 56 -8.32 38.57 -16.13
CA ALA A 56 -8.73 39.76 -15.39
C ALA A 56 -7.76 40.08 -14.25
N SER A 57 -7.31 41.34 -14.32
CA SER A 57 -6.38 42.14 -13.52
C SER A 57 -6.44 42.02 -11.99
N SER A 58 -5.25 42.23 -11.40
CA SER A 58 -4.93 42.49 -10.00
C SER A 58 -5.74 43.60 -9.33
N ALA A 59 -6.02 43.42 -8.03
CA ALA A 59 -6.12 44.48 -7.03
C ALA A 59 -5.75 43.91 -5.64
N GLU A 60 -5.02 44.71 -4.86
CA GLU A 60 -4.28 44.36 -3.65
C GLU A 60 -5.00 44.82 -2.36
N ALA A 61 -4.93 43.97 -1.31
CA ALA A 61 -5.05 44.23 0.15
C ALA A 61 -6.41 44.70 0.77
N PRO A 62 -6.67 44.49 2.09
CA PRO A 62 -5.77 44.05 3.17
C PRO A 62 -6.21 42.79 3.95
N ALA A 63 -5.24 42.20 4.65
CA ALA A 63 -5.37 41.01 5.48
C ALA A 63 -6.21 41.23 6.75
N PRO A 64 -7.01 40.24 7.17
CA PRO A 64 -7.34 40.03 8.58
C PRO A 64 -6.39 39.00 9.19
N THR A 65 -5.94 39.33 10.39
CA THR A 65 -5.02 38.58 11.24
C THR A 65 -5.57 37.19 11.53
N ALA A 66 -5.02 36.16 10.89
CA ALA A 66 -5.19 34.79 11.34
C ALA A 66 -4.44 34.63 12.66
N THR A 67 -5.17 34.48 13.75
CA THR A 67 -4.61 33.93 14.98
C THR A 67 -4.29 32.47 14.68
N ALA A 68 -3.07 32.22 14.22
CA ALA A 68 -2.49 30.89 14.25
C ALA A 68 -2.43 30.48 15.72
N SER A 69 -3.38 29.66 16.16
CA SER A 69 -3.13 28.79 17.30
C SER A 69 -1.92 27.97 16.92
N LYS A 70 -0.78 28.29 17.51
CA LYS A 70 0.32 27.35 17.66
C LYS A 70 -0.25 26.17 18.45
N GLU A 71 -0.74 25.15 17.75
CA GLU A 71 -0.76 23.81 18.32
C GLU A 71 0.70 23.52 18.70
N GLY A 72 0.92 23.30 19.99
CA GLY A 72 2.19 22.78 20.48
C GLY A 72 2.49 21.42 19.83
N PRO A 73 3.67 20.83 20.11
CA PRO A 73 3.93 19.46 19.70
C PRO A 73 2.76 18.58 20.18
N VAL A 74 2.00 18.01 19.25
CA VAL A 74 0.96 17.06 19.61
C VAL A 74 1.70 15.77 19.93
N ASP A 75 1.69 15.40 21.21
CA ASP A 75 2.34 14.17 21.66
C ASP A 75 1.72 12.95 20.97
N ALA A 76 2.56 11.96 20.66
CA ALA A 76 2.11 10.66 20.19
C ALA A 76 1.20 10.03 21.26
N ARG A 77 0.02 9.58 20.84
CA ARG A 77 -0.99 8.92 21.68
C ARG A 77 -1.37 7.60 21.07
N GLU A 78 -1.41 6.59 21.93
CA GLU A 78 -1.83 5.24 21.59
C GLU A 78 -3.23 4.98 22.16
N VAL A 79 -4.07 4.28 21.39
CA VAL A 79 -5.38 3.78 21.81
C VAL A 79 -5.47 2.31 21.43
N ILE A 80 -6.07 1.49 22.30
CA ILE A 80 -6.15 0.04 22.09
C ILE A 80 -7.60 -0.36 21.82
N LEU A 81 -7.80 -1.13 20.76
CA LEU A 81 -9.02 -1.91 20.53
C LEU A 81 -8.67 -3.39 20.66
N GLU A 82 -9.40 -4.16 21.45
CA GLU A 82 -9.14 -5.59 21.61
C GLU A 82 -10.41 -6.45 21.67
N ASN A 83 -10.26 -7.68 21.21
CA ASN A 83 -11.23 -8.76 21.38
C ASN A 83 -10.48 -10.06 21.79
N ASP A 84 -11.14 -11.20 21.67
CA ASP A 84 -10.57 -12.49 22.08
C ASP A 84 -9.33 -12.92 21.26
N VAL A 85 -9.21 -12.50 19.99
CA VAL A 85 -8.17 -12.98 19.06
C VAL A 85 -7.21 -11.89 18.59
N ILE A 86 -7.56 -10.61 18.68
CA ILE A 86 -6.68 -9.50 18.32
C ILE A 86 -6.59 -8.43 19.39
N ARG A 87 -5.41 -7.82 19.50
CA ARG A 87 -5.19 -6.53 20.15
C ARG A 87 -4.59 -5.56 19.15
N VAL A 88 -5.31 -4.49 18.86
CA VAL A 88 -4.98 -3.51 17.84
C VAL A 88 -4.50 -2.23 18.51
N HIS A 89 -3.28 -1.84 18.19
CA HIS A 89 -2.64 -0.62 18.68
C HIS A 89 -2.85 0.46 17.64
N LEU A 90 -3.67 1.46 17.95
CA LEU A 90 -3.92 2.61 17.08
C LEU A 90 -3.13 3.82 17.58
N THR A 91 -2.68 4.65 16.65
CA THR A 91 -1.89 5.85 16.94
C THR A 91 -2.52 7.08 16.31
N ASN A 92 -2.42 8.21 17.01
CA ASN A 92 -2.83 9.50 16.45
C ASN A 92 -1.87 10.03 15.37
N LEU A 93 -0.62 9.56 15.31
CA LEU A 93 0.30 9.90 14.24
C LEU A 93 -0.15 9.17 12.97
N GLY A 94 -0.58 9.88 11.93
CA GLY A 94 -1.19 9.31 10.72
C GLY A 94 -2.63 8.79 10.89
N GLY A 95 -3.12 8.68 12.14
CA GLY A 95 -4.49 8.31 12.48
C GLY A 95 -4.88 6.91 12.00
N GLY A 96 -4.15 5.89 12.44
CA GLY A 96 -4.28 4.52 11.92
C GLY A 96 -3.83 3.43 12.89
N ILE A 97 -3.75 2.20 12.39
CA ILE A 97 -3.30 1.03 13.16
C ILE A 97 -1.77 0.96 13.09
N GLN A 98 -1.10 1.24 14.20
CA GLN A 98 0.35 1.07 14.33
C GLN A 98 0.74 -0.40 14.16
N SER A 99 0.06 -1.29 14.88
CA SER A 99 0.30 -2.73 14.86
C SER A 99 -0.93 -3.51 15.36
N ALA A 100 -0.95 -4.81 15.09
CA ALA A 100 -1.97 -5.70 15.66
C ALA A 100 -1.34 -7.01 16.15
N GLU A 101 -1.53 -7.34 17.44
CA GLU A 101 -1.16 -8.63 18.03
C GLU A 101 -2.24 -9.66 17.71
N LEU A 102 -1.85 -10.82 17.17
CA LEU A 102 -2.72 -11.98 16.95
C LEU A 102 -2.65 -12.90 18.17
N ARG A 103 -3.59 -12.73 19.11
CA ARG A 103 -3.60 -13.40 20.42
C ARG A 103 -3.85 -14.90 20.36
N ASP A 104 -4.31 -15.39 19.21
CA ASP A 104 -4.50 -16.80 18.89
C ASP A 104 -3.29 -17.42 18.16
N HIS A 105 -2.24 -16.64 17.89
CA HIS A 105 -1.04 -17.09 17.18
C HIS A 105 0.24 -16.68 17.92
N THR A 106 0.95 -17.66 18.49
CA THR A 106 2.24 -17.43 19.12
C THR A 106 3.38 -17.47 18.09
N ARG A 107 4.46 -16.73 18.34
CA ARG A 107 5.65 -16.68 17.46
C ARG A 107 6.38 -18.01 17.40
N THR A 108 6.37 -18.74 18.51
CA THR A 108 6.95 -20.08 18.65
C THR A 108 5.98 -20.97 19.44
N MET A 109 6.09 -22.30 19.26
CA MET A 109 5.19 -23.25 19.93
C MET A 109 5.34 -23.26 21.45
N ASP A 110 6.50 -22.84 21.96
CA ASP A 110 6.84 -22.91 23.39
C ASP A 110 6.56 -21.60 24.14
N GLU A 111 6.27 -20.52 23.42
CA GLU A 111 6.07 -19.18 23.98
C GLU A 111 4.59 -18.90 24.22
N LYS A 112 4.20 -18.62 25.47
CA LYS A 112 2.79 -18.42 25.85
C LYS A 112 2.28 -17.00 25.59
N ASP A 113 3.16 -15.99 25.64
CA ASP A 113 2.80 -14.57 25.60
C ASP A 113 3.47 -13.80 24.46
N GLY A 114 4.24 -14.47 23.60
CA GLY A 114 4.86 -13.89 22.41
C GLY A 114 3.98 -14.11 21.21
N PHE A 115 3.12 -13.12 20.91
CA PHE A 115 2.18 -13.19 19.79
C PHE A 115 2.83 -12.74 18.47
N ILE A 116 2.26 -13.21 17.37
CA ILE A 116 2.53 -12.64 16.05
C ILE A 116 2.03 -11.20 16.04
N VAL A 117 2.86 -10.28 15.54
CA VAL A 117 2.52 -8.86 15.45
C VAL A 117 2.53 -8.42 13.99
N ILE A 118 1.37 -7.97 13.52
CA ILE A 118 1.19 -7.43 12.18
C ILE A 118 1.69 -5.98 12.14
N ASN A 119 2.33 -5.60 11.03
CA ASN A 119 2.98 -4.31 10.82
C ASN A 119 4.09 -4.00 11.86
N GLU A 120 4.68 -5.02 12.50
CA GLU A 120 5.73 -4.87 13.53
C GLU A 120 6.93 -4.06 13.05
N MET A 121 7.33 -4.26 11.79
CA MET A 121 8.48 -3.58 11.17
C MET A 121 8.07 -2.32 10.40
N GLY A 122 6.79 -1.94 10.42
CA GLY A 122 6.27 -0.80 9.69
C GLY A 122 6.59 0.51 10.39
N GLU A 123 7.13 1.48 9.64
CA GLU A 123 7.40 2.82 10.17
C GLU A 123 6.15 3.70 10.25
N LYS A 124 5.06 3.29 9.59
CA LYS A 124 3.81 4.05 9.45
C LYS A 124 2.60 3.16 9.74
N PRO A 125 1.50 3.73 10.25
CA PRO A 125 0.33 2.93 10.60
C PRO A 125 -0.53 2.58 9.39
N VAL A 126 -1.10 1.38 9.39
CA VAL A 126 -2.13 0.96 8.42
C VAL A 126 -3.28 1.95 8.44
N GLY A 127 -3.73 2.36 7.26
CA GLY A 127 -4.75 3.39 7.10
C GLY A 127 -4.23 4.82 7.16
N ALA A 128 -2.92 5.08 7.25
CA ALA A 128 -2.36 6.41 7.04
C ALA A 128 -2.68 6.94 5.63
N LEU A 129 -2.84 8.26 5.49
CA LEU A 129 -2.94 8.87 4.16
C LEU A 129 -1.55 8.91 3.51
N SER A 130 -1.50 8.85 2.19
CA SER A 130 -0.25 8.94 1.44
C SER A 130 -0.46 9.71 0.14
N GLU A 131 0.54 10.46 -0.29
CA GLU A 131 0.56 11.17 -1.58
C GLU A 131 1.29 10.36 -2.66
N GLY A 132 1.85 9.21 -2.29
CA GLY A 132 2.64 8.33 -3.14
C GLY A 132 3.77 7.63 -2.36
N PRO A 133 4.60 6.84 -3.06
CA PRO A 133 5.70 6.09 -2.45
C PRO A 133 6.63 6.98 -1.63
N GLY A 134 6.88 6.60 -0.37
CA GLY A 134 7.75 7.34 0.54
C GLY A 134 7.17 8.65 1.11
N SER A 135 5.94 9.03 0.71
CA SER A 135 5.19 10.15 1.28
C SER A 135 3.95 9.60 1.98
N ILE A 136 4.12 9.21 3.24
CA ILE A 136 3.06 8.64 4.09
C ILE A 136 2.90 9.54 5.31
N ASP A 137 1.67 9.97 5.58
CA ASP A 137 1.31 10.88 6.65
C ASP A 137 1.64 10.29 8.02
N ASP A 138 2.48 11.00 8.77
CA ASP A 138 2.81 10.74 10.17
C ASP A 138 2.49 11.95 11.07
N THR A 139 1.78 12.94 10.55
CA THR A 139 1.36 14.09 11.33
C THR A 139 0.34 13.68 12.38
N ALA A 140 0.18 14.47 13.45
CA ALA A 140 -0.77 14.15 14.49
C ALA A 140 -2.21 14.47 14.07
N TRP A 141 -3.10 13.50 14.28
CA TRP A 141 -4.54 13.61 14.11
C TRP A 141 -5.20 13.83 15.48
N LYS A 142 -6.35 14.49 15.48
CA LYS A 142 -7.17 14.63 16.68
C LYS A 142 -7.96 13.34 16.90
N ILE A 143 -7.88 12.78 18.10
CA ILE A 143 -8.79 11.69 18.52
C ILE A 143 -10.15 12.31 18.84
N THR A 144 -11.20 11.89 18.13
CA THR A 144 -12.58 12.39 18.27
C THR A 144 -13.51 11.37 18.91
N GLU A 145 -13.10 10.11 18.99
CA GLU A 145 -13.79 9.04 19.70
C GLU A 145 -12.78 8.04 20.23
N ASP A 146 -13.03 7.57 21.46
CA ASP A 146 -12.36 6.43 22.08
C ASP A 146 -13.38 5.78 23.01
N SER A 147 -13.96 4.66 22.58
CA SER A 147 -15.06 3.98 23.27
C SER A 147 -14.73 2.55 23.70
N GLY A 148 -13.49 2.11 23.49
CA GLY A 148 -13.06 0.71 23.64
C GLY A 148 -13.60 -0.26 22.57
N LYS A 149 -14.61 0.14 21.77
CA LYS A 149 -15.11 -0.62 20.61
C LYS A 149 -14.85 0.08 19.28
N ALA A 150 -14.70 1.40 19.32
CA ALA A 150 -14.40 2.23 18.19
C ALA A 150 -13.45 3.35 18.59
N VAL A 151 -12.60 3.75 17.63
CA VAL A 151 -11.70 4.90 17.72
C VAL A 151 -11.87 5.72 16.46
N ALA A 152 -11.97 7.04 16.59
CA ALA A 152 -12.03 7.95 15.46
C ALA A 152 -10.91 9.00 15.53
N PHE A 153 -10.31 9.26 14.38
CA PHE A 153 -9.30 10.27 14.16
C PHE A 153 -9.82 11.28 13.15
N SER A 154 -9.58 12.57 13.39
CA SER A 154 -9.90 13.64 12.44
C SER A 154 -8.70 14.54 12.19
N ARG A 155 -8.55 15.00 10.95
CA ARG A 155 -7.56 16.00 10.56
C ARG A 155 -8.11 16.89 9.45
N VAL A 156 -7.69 18.14 9.42
CA VAL A 156 -7.87 19.02 8.27
C VAL A 156 -6.57 19.08 7.48
N THR A 157 -6.59 18.71 6.20
CA THR A 157 -5.40 18.76 5.34
C THR A 157 -5.10 20.20 4.90
N PRO A 158 -3.89 20.49 4.37
CA PRO A 158 -3.57 21.81 3.80
C PRO A 158 -4.56 22.26 2.72
N GLU A 159 -5.11 21.32 1.95
CA GLU A 159 -6.12 21.51 0.88
C GLU A 159 -7.53 21.75 1.42
N LYS A 160 -7.71 21.93 2.74
CA LYS A 160 -9.01 22.14 3.39
C LYS A 160 -9.96 20.94 3.29
N LEU A 161 -9.41 19.73 3.21
CA LEU A 161 -10.20 18.51 3.39
C LEU A 161 -10.30 18.18 4.88
N GLU A 162 -11.49 18.15 5.43
CA GLU A 162 -11.78 17.54 6.73
C GLU A 162 -11.89 16.02 6.52
N VAL A 163 -10.89 15.29 6.99
CA VAL A 163 -10.82 13.83 6.89
C VAL A 163 -11.05 13.21 8.25
N THR A 164 -11.96 12.24 8.32
CA THR A 164 -12.20 11.40 9.50
C THR A 164 -11.98 9.94 9.16
N LYS A 165 -11.23 9.23 10.01
CA LYS A 165 -11.04 7.78 9.95
C LYS A 165 -11.59 7.18 11.22
N ARG A 166 -12.56 6.29 11.12
CA ARG A 166 -13.19 5.61 12.26
C ARG A 166 -12.99 4.10 12.12
N PHE A 167 -12.31 3.51 13.11
CA PHE A 167 -12.04 2.09 13.21
C PHE A 167 -13.00 1.47 14.22
N VAL A 168 -13.66 0.37 13.86
CA VAL A 168 -14.68 -0.28 14.69
C VAL A 168 -14.41 -1.79 14.76
N LEU A 169 -14.44 -2.34 15.97
CA LEU A 169 -14.42 -3.79 16.18
C LEU A 169 -15.75 -4.40 15.73
N PRO A 170 -15.73 -5.59 15.09
CA PRO A 170 -16.93 -6.30 14.71
C PRO A 170 -17.72 -6.77 15.93
N GLU A 171 -18.96 -7.20 15.70
CA GLU A 171 -19.76 -7.88 16.72
C GLU A 171 -19.02 -9.11 17.26
N ALA A 172 -19.14 -9.36 18.57
CA ALA A 172 -18.47 -10.47 19.22
C ALA A 172 -18.78 -11.81 18.53
N GLY A 173 -17.73 -12.59 18.25
CA GLY A 173 -17.82 -13.91 17.62
C GLY A 173 -17.98 -13.92 16.10
N LYS A 174 -17.97 -12.77 15.42
CA LYS A 174 -17.98 -12.67 13.95
C LYS A 174 -16.72 -11.98 13.45
N GLU A 175 -16.15 -12.49 12.36
CA GLU A 175 -15.07 -11.84 11.62
C GLU A 175 -13.94 -11.29 12.52
N GLN A 176 -13.53 -12.08 13.53
CA GLN A 176 -12.82 -11.56 14.71
C GLN A 176 -11.44 -10.95 14.42
N HIS A 177 -10.85 -11.20 13.25
CA HIS A 177 -9.61 -10.60 12.76
C HIS A 177 -9.81 -9.36 11.85
N GLN A 178 -11.06 -8.94 11.62
CA GLN A 178 -11.39 -7.78 10.78
C GLN A 178 -11.70 -6.54 11.63
N LEU A 179 -11.48 -5.36 11.06
CA LEU A 179 -12.00 -4.09 11.56
C LEU A 179 -12.79 -3.42 10.44
N VAL A 180 -13.87 -2.73 10.80
CA VAL A 180 -14.52 -1.81 9.87
C VAL A 180 -13.78 -0.48 9.91
N LEU A 181 -13.30 -0.02 8.76
CA LEU A 181 -12.72 1.31 8.59
C LEU A 181 -13.69 2.17 7.77
N GLU A 182 -14.18 3.23 8.39
CA GLU A 182 -14.95 4.27 7.73
C GLU A 182 -14.04 5.48 7.48
N VAL A 183 -13.91 5.90 6.22
CA VAL A 183 -13.19 7.11 5.83
C VAL A 183 -14.19 8.12 5.30
N SER A 184 -14.34 9.24 5.99
CA SER A 184 -15.16 10.37 5.57
C SER A 184 -14.28 11.53 5.16
N ILE A 185 -14.54 12.11 3.99
CA ILE A 185 -13.81 13.27 3.48
C ILE A 185 -14.82 14.34 3.11
N ARG A 186 -14.62 15.54 3.66
CA ARG A 186 -15.43 16.71 3.37
C ARG A 186 -14.55 17.85 2.89
N ASN A 187 -14.85 18.40 1.73
CA ASN A 187 -14.22 19.64 1.28
C ASN A 187 -14.80 20.84 2.06
N THR A 188 -13.93 21.63 2.66
CA THR A 188 -14.27 22.87 3.38
C THR A 188 -13.64 24.10 2.74
N GLY A 189 -12.93 23.92 1.62
CA GLY A 189 -12.35 24.98 0.82
C GLY A 189 -13.30 25.49 -0.26
N GLU A 190 -12.83 26.47 -1.03
CA GLU A 190 -13.57 27.05 -2.16
C GLU A 190 -13.26 26.35 -3.49
N GLN A 191 -12.16 25.59 -3.55
CA GLN A 191 -11.70 24.90 -4.75
C GLN A 191 -12.15 23.45 -4.73
N THR A 192 -12.60 22.95 -5.88
CA THR A 192 -12.87 21.51 -6.06
C THR A 192 -11.56 20.73 -5.91
N VAL A 193 -11.59 19.67 -5.09
CA VAL A 193 -10.44 18.78 -4.86
C VAL A 193 -10.76 17.38 -5.38
N GLN A 194 -9.80 16.78 -6.10
CA GLN A 194 -9.89 15.38 -6.56
C GLN A 194 -9.23 14.45 -5.55
N THR A 195 -9.93 13.39 -5.15
CA THR A 195 -9.41 12.41 -4.17
C THR A 195 -8.50 11.34 -4.76
N GLY A 196 -8.52 11.10 -6.07
CA GLY A 196 -7.76 10.01 -6.72
C GLY A 196 -6.23 10.12 -6.63
N GLY A 197 -5.70 11.26 -6.19
CA GLY A 197 -4.27 11.47 -5.91
C GLY A 197 -3.85 11.12 -4.48
N GLN A 198 -4.78 10.78 -3.59
CA GLN A 198 -4.51 10.34 -2.23
C GLN A 198 -4.64 8.83 -2.11
N PHE A 199 -3.78 8.24 -1.30
CA PHE A 199 -3.72 6.81 -1.06
C PHE A 199 -3.97 6.50 0.42
N LEU A 200 -4.44 5.30 0.67
CA LEU A 200 -4.59 4.70 1.99
C LEU A 200 -3.54 3.60 2.15
N TYR A 201 -2.63 3.78 3.10
CA TYR A 201 -1.52 2.87 3.34
C TYR A 201 -2.03 1.52 3.86
N LEU A 202 -1.57 0.42 3.26
CA LEU A 202 -1.98 -0.94 3.61
C LEU A 202 -1.11 -1.57 4.70
N GLY A 203 -0.08 -0.85 5.17
CA GLY A 203 0.90 -1.38 6.10
C GLY A 203 2.09 -1.99 5.38
N SER A 204 2.89 -2.69 6.19
CA SER A 204 4.04 -3.46 5.76
C SER A 204 3.94 -4.90 6.24
N ALA A 205 4.52 -5.80 5.45
CA ALA A 205 4.73 -7.20 5.81
C ALA A 205 6.22 -7.54 5.71
N ALA A 206 6.71 -8.34 6.66
CA ALA A 206 8.11 -8.73 6.76
C ALA A 206 8.22 -10.23 6.99
N PRO A 207 9.28 -10.90 6.53
CA PRO A 207 9.52 -12.29 6.89
C PRO A 207 9.64 -12.43 8.42
N LEU A 208 9.05 -13.47 8.98
CA LEU A 208 9.15 -13.81 10.41
C LEU A 208 10.47 -14.51 10.74
N HIS A 209 11.07 -15.18 9.75
CA HIS A 209 12.35 -15.87 9.87
C HIS A 209 13.29 -15.55 8.69
N PRO A 210 14.61 -15.42 8.89
CA PRO A 210 15.56 -15.16 7.80
C PRO A 210 15.64 -16.23 6.71
N ASP A 211 15.13 -17.44 6.96
CA ASP A 211 15.11 -18.52 5.97
C ASP A 211 13.91 -18.47 5.02
N GLU A 212 12.97 -17.55 5.27
CA GLU A 212 11.85 -17.34 4.36
C GLU A 212 12.33 -16.85 2.99
N TRP A 213 11.67 -17.36 1.95
CA TRP A 213 12.02 -16.98 0.60
C TRP A 213 11.41 -15.60 0.28
N PRO A 214 12.14 -14.71 -0.42
CA PRO A 214 11.63 -13.37 -0.76
C PRO A 214 10.30 -13.38 -1.52
N ARG A 215 9.97 -14.48 -2.20
CA ARG A 215 8.69 -14.66 -2.90
C ARG A 215 7.50 -14.96 -1.98
N GLN A 216 7.71 -15.16 -0.68
CA GLN A 216 6.66 -15.42 0.32
C GLN A 216 6.20 -14.15 1.03
N THR A 217 7.01 -13.09 1.01
CA THR A 217 6.63 -11.75 1.46
C THR A 217 6.35 -10.88 0.26
N GLY A 218 5.19 -10.24 0.19
CA GLY A 218 4.76 -9.58 -1.04
C GLY A 218 3.61 -8.61 -0.87
N PHE A 219 3.18 -8.10 -2.01
CA PHE A 219 1.95 -7.34 -2.16
C PHE A 219 1.09 -8.01 -3.22
N TYR A 220 -0.22 -7.80 -3.12
CA TYR A 220 -1.18 -8.49 -3.96
C TYR A 220 -2.51 -7.74 -4.05
N PHE A 221 -3.24 -7.96 -5.13
CA PHE A 221 -4.59 -7.42 -5.32
C PHE A 221 -5.42 -8.28 -6.27
N LEU A 222 -6.74 -8.12 -6.17
CA LEU A 222 -7.71 -8.69 -7.10
C LEU A 222 -8.31 -7.60 -7.99
N ASP A 223 -8.21 -7.80 -9.31
CA ASP A 223 -8.77 -6.92 -10.34
C ASP A 223 -9.99 -7.57 -11.03
N GLY A 224 -11.21 -7.21 -10.63
CA GLY A 224 -12.46 -7.53 -11.32
C GLY A 224 -13.23 -8.77 -10.88
N LYS A 225 -14.51 -8.82 -11.29
CA LYS A 225 -15.51 -9.89 -11.02
C LYS A 225 -15.25 -11.17 -11.82
N GLY A 226 -14.08 -11.78 -11.61
CA GLY A 226 -13.60 -13.00 -12.27
C GLY A 226 -12.10 -13.00 -12.59
N GLY A 227 -11.33 -12.05 -12.05
CA GLY A 227 -9.92 -11.82 -12.39
C GLY A 227 -8.91 -12.68 -11.61
N ASP A 228 -7.71 -12.80 -12.20
CA ASP A 228 -6.55 -13.40 -11.57
C ASP A 228 -6.05 -12.54 -10.40
N VAL A 229 -5.57 -13.20 -9.34
CA VAL A 229 -4.84 -12.52 -8.27
C VAL A 229 -3.46 -12.12 -8.81
N LEU A 230 -3.16 -10.83 -8.80
CA LEU A 230 -1.79 -10.38 -9.03
C LEU A 230 -1.03 -10.48 -7.71
N TYR A 231 0.12 -11.16 -7.75
CA TYR A 231 1.04 -11.26 -6.63
C TYR A 231 2.46 -10.93 -7.09
N LYS A 232 3.19 -10.14 -6.28
CA LYS A 232 4.62 -9.90 -6.45
C LYS A 232 5.32 -9.97 -5.10
N GLY A 233 6.38 -10.77 -5.03
CA GLY A 233 7.22 -10.88 -3.85
C GLY A 233 8.26 -9.77 -3.74
N ALA A 234 8.97 -9.72 -2.62
CA ALA A 234 10.03 -8.76 -2.36
C ALA A 234 11.19 -8.82 -3.38
N ASP A 235 11.38 -9.95 -4.07
CA ASP A 235 12.35 -10.12 -5.15
C ASP A 235 12.00 -9.34 -6.42
N TYR A 236 10.72 -8.97 -6.62
CA TYR A 236 10.27 -8.15 -7.75
C TYR A 236 11.10 -6.85 -7.91
N PHE A 237 11.41 -6.22 -6.79
CA PHE A 237 12.14 -4.96 -6.72
C PHE A 237 13.66 -5.10 -6.87
N GLN A 238 14.21 -6.33 -6.85
CA GLN A 238 15.64 -6.56 -7.07
C GLN A 238 16.05 -6.39 -8.53
N GLY A 239 15.08 -6.52 -9.44
CA GLY A 239 15.35 -6.64 -10.87
C GLY A 239 15.90 -8.01 -11.25
N ARG A 240 16.01 -8.27 -12.55
CA ARG A 240 16.55 -9.54 -13.07
C ARG A 240 17.52 -9.23 -14.19
N LYS A 241 18.80 -9.56 -13.99
CA LYS A 241 19.85 -9.48 -15.02
C LYS A 241 20.26 -10.88 -15.46
N PHE A 242 20.31 -11.10 -16.77
CA PHE A 242 20.87 -12.30 -17.37
C PHE A 242 21.82 -11.89 -18.50
N LEU A 243 23.09 -12.32 -18.41
CA LEU A 243 24.14 -11.97 -19.39
C LEU A 243 24.24 -10.46 -19.69
N GLY A 244 24.12 -9.62 -18.65
CA GLY A 244 24.22 -8.17 -18.79
C GLY A 244 22.96 -7.47 -19.32
N MET A 245 21.95 -8.21 -19.77
CA MET A 245 20.65 -7.67 -20.17
C MET A 245 19.58 -7.92 -19.09
N GLY A 246 18.71 -6.94 -18.86
CA GLY A 246 17.60 -7.06 -17.93
C GLY A 246 17.35 -5.79 -17.12
N SER A 247 16.50 -5.89 -16.10
CA SER A 247 16.13 -4.76 -15.24
C SER A 247 17.09 -4.63 -14.05
N GLY A 248 17.39 -3.38 -13.69
CA GLY A 248 18.00 -3.07 -12.40
C GLY A 248 16.97 -3.10 -11.27
N PRO A 249 17.42 -2.93 -10.02
CA PRO A 249 16.51 -2.75 -8.90
C PRO A 249 15.65 -1.50 -9.11
N LYS A 250 14.41 -1.54 -8.62
CA LYS A 250 13.49 -0.40 -8.60
C LYS A 250 13.09 -0.09 -7.16
N ALA A 251 12.92 1.19 -6.83
CA ALA A 251 12.58 1.63 -5.47
C ALA A 251 11.11 1.36 -5.13
N HIS A 252 10.23 1.56 -6.10
CA HIS A 252 8.80 1.31 -6.02
C HIS A 252 8.27 0.94 -7.41
N ASP A 253 6.99 0.58 -7.48
CA ASP A 253 6.23 0.44 -8.72
C ASP A 253 4.77 0.82 -8.51
N GLU A 254 4.08 1.14 -9.60
CA GLU A 254 2.67 1.55 -9.60
C GLU A 254 1.84 0.68 -10.54
N PHE A 255 0.63 0.35 -10.08
CA PHE A 255 -0.31 -0.55 -10.73
C PHE A 255 -1.65 0.15 -10.88
N GLN A 256 -2.26 0.00 -12.04
CA GLN A 256 -3.66 0.37 -12.26
C GLN A 256 -4.50 -0.89 -12.05
N ILE A 257 -5.57 -0.75 -11.27
CA ILE A 257 -6.52 -1.80 -10.94
C ILE A 257 -7.88 -1.36 -11.51
N ASN A 258 -8.42 -2.09 -12.47
CA ASN A 258 -9.65 -1.68 -13.16
C ASN A 258 -10.86 -1.73 -12.23
N LEU A 259 -10.93 -2.75 -11.37
CA LEU A 259 -11.97 -2.88 -10.36
C LEU A 259 -11.39 -3.61 -9.13
N MET A 260 -10.89 -2.85 -8.16
CA MET A 260 -10.28 -3.40 -6.96
C MET A 260 -11.34 -4.00 -6.04
N GLU A 261 -11.32 -5.32 -5.89
CA GLU A 261 -12.12 -6.01 -4.87
C GLU A 261 -11.41 -6.07 -3.52
N TRP A 262 -10.09 -6.21 -3.53
CA TRP A 262 -9.23 -6.09 -2.36
C TRP A 262 -7.76 -5.94 -2.78
N ALA A 263 -6.95 -5.40 -1.88
CA ALA A 263 -5.50 -5.30 -2.02
C ALA A 263 -4.83 -5.42 -0.65
N GLY A 264 -3.59 -5.90 -0.62
CA GLY A 264 -2.91 -6.17 0.65
C GLY A 264 -1.41 -6.40 0.52
N VAL A 265 -0.80 -6.60 1.68
CA VAL A 265 0.57 -7.07 1.86
C VAL A 265 0.56 -8.31 2.75
N ASN A 266 1.47 -9.23 2.50
CA ASN A 266 1.54 -10.49 3.23
C ASN A 266 2.98 -10.90 3.51
N ASP A 267 3.14 -11.71 4.56
CA ASP A 267 4.29 -12.59 4.73
C ASP A 267 3.90 -14.04 4.37
N GLN A 268 4.72 -15.02 4.73
CA GLN A 268 4.45 -16.42 4.42
C GLN A 268 3.08 -16.93 4.95
N PHE A 269 2.60 -16.40 6.06
CA PHE A 269 1.48 -16.95 6.82
C PHE A 269 0.34 -15.93 7.06
N PHE A 270 0.66 -14.65 7.16
CA PHE A 270 -0.27 -13.60 7.58
C PHE A 270 -0.40 -12.51 6.53
N THR A 271 -1.51 -11.77 6.61
CA THR A 271 -1.81 -10.68 5.70
C THR A 271 -2.50 -9.50 6.38
N THR A 272 -2.21 -8.30 5.88
CA THR A 272 -3.07 -7.13 6.02
C THR A 272 -3.71 -6.86 4.67
N LEU A 273 -5.04 -6.84 4.62
CA LEU A 273 -5.78 -6.57 3.39
C LEU A 273 -6.89 -5.56 3.61
N LEU A 274 -7.09 -4.69 2.63
CA LEU A 274 -8.21 -3.77 2.56
C LEU A 274 -9.19 -4.29 1.51
N ARG A 275 -10.47 -4.38 1.91
CA ARG A 275 -11.59 -4.73 1.04
C ARG A 275 -12.61 -3.59 1.10
N PRO A 276 -12.78 -2.78 0.04
CA PRO A 276 -13.84 -1.79 0.03
C PRO A 276 -15.22 -2.48 0.00
N MET A 277 -16.23 -1.84 0.58
CA MET A 277 -17.60 -2.33 0.55
C MET A 277 -18.17 -2.38 -0.87
N GLU A 278 -17.77 -1.41 -1.69
CA GLU A 278 -18.06 -1.35 -3.12
C GLU A 278 -16.75 -1.35 -3.91
N PRO A 279 -16.51 -2.34 -4.79
CA PRO A 279 -15.33 -2.34 -5.64
C PRO A 279 -15.26 -1.09 -6.53
N TYR A 280 -14.07 -0.53 -6.69
CA TYR A 280 -13.84 0.68 -7.48
C TYR A 280 -12.52 0.60 -8.25
N ALA A 281 -12.38 1.40 -9.31
CA ALA A 281 -11.11 1.52 -10.04
C ALA A 281 -10.08 2.25 -9.16
N ALA A 282 -8.89 1.67 -9.01
CA ALA A 282 -7.88 2.17 -8.10
C ALA A 282 -6.50 2.17 -8.74
N SER A 283 -5.60 3.00 -8.20
CA SER A 283 -4.16 2.84 -8.38
C SER A 283 -3.58 2.22 -7.11
N MET A 284 -2.52 1.43 -7.23
CA MET A 284 -1.77 0.93 -6.09
C MET A 284 -0.30 1.19 -6.32
N TRP A 285 0.40 1.69 -5.31
CA TRP A 285 1.85 1.68 -5.31
C TRP A 285 2.36 0.63 -4.31
N ALA A 286 3.53 0.07 -4.61
CA ALA A 286 4.22 -0.82 -3.69
C ALA A 286 5.73 -0.56 -3.71
N SER A 287 6.37 -0.76 -2.56
CA SER A 287 7.82 -0.63 -2.37
C SER A 287 8.32 -1.73 -1.44
N ARG A 288 9.64 -1.75 -1.25
CA ARG A 288 10.28 -2.58 -0.23
C ARG A 288 11.35 -1.77 0.51
N PHE A 289 11.62 -2.14 1.75
CA PHE A 289 12.65 -1.51 2.56
C PHE A 289 13.44 -2.57 3.35
N PRO A 290 14.73 -2.34 3.63
CA PRO A 290 15.56 -3.31 4.34
C PRO A 290 15.10 -3.44 5.80
N ILE A 291 15.13 -4.67 6.33
CA ILE A 291 14.73 -4.95 7.71
C ILE A 291 15.76 -5.80 8.46
N ARG A 292 15.68 -5.77 9.79
CA ARG A 292 16.43 -6.64 10.70
C ARG A 292 15.47 -7.29 11.68
N ILE A 293 15.39 -8.62 11.63
CA ILE A 293 14.56 -9.38 12.57
C ILE A 293 15.27 -9.37 13.94
N LYS A 294 14.52 -8.98 14.98
CA LYS A 294 15.02 -8.91 16.36
C LYS A 294 15.56 -10.27 16.80
N GLY A 295 16.77 -10.28 17.36
CA GLY A 295 17.48 -11.48 17.78
C GLY A 295 18.12 -12.28 16.63
N GLN A 296 17.97 -11.83 15.37
CA GLN A 296 18.57 -12.43 14.19
C GLN A 296 19.19 -11.37 13.25
N GLU A 297 19.75 -10.31 13.81
CA GLU A 297 20.19 -9.12 13.07
C GLU A 297 21.33 -9.44 12.09
N ALA A 298 22.30 -10.26 12.50
CA ALA A 298 23.43 -10.66 11.66
C ALA A 298 22.97 -11.49 10.44
N ALA A 299 22.03 -12.42 10.66
CA ALA A 299 21.44 -13.23 9.58
C ALA A 299 20.62 -12.35 8.62
N SER A 300 19.83 -11.43 9.19
CA SER A 300 19.01 -10.49 8.41
C SER A 300 19.86 -9.61 7.49
N GLN A 301 20.97 -9.08 8.02
CA GLN A 301 21.90 -8.26 7.25
C GLN A 301 22.61 -9.08 6.16
N LYS A 302 23.10 -10.28 6.50
CA LYS A 302 23.78 -11.18 5.55
C LYS A 302 22.89 -11.53 4.36
N LYS A 303 21.60 -11.76 4.61
CA LYS A 303 20.61 -12.14 3.59
C LYS A 303 19.92 -10.96 2.93
N GLN A 304 20.19 -9.73 3.38
CA GLN A 304 19.55 -8.52 2.87
C GLN A 304 18.02 -8.66 2.89
N LEU A 305 17.45 -8.99 4.05
CA LEU A 305 15.99 -9.12 4.17
C LEU A 305 15.30 -7.79 3.93
N HIS A 306 14.12 -7.86 3.31
CA HIS A 306 13.28 -6.69 3.07
C HIS A 306 11.85 -6.99 3.50
N ALA A 307 11.19 -5.97 4.03
CA ALA A 307 9.75 -5.91 4.13
C ALA A 307 9.17 -5.35 2.82
N VAL A 308 7.89 -5.62 2.58
CA VAL A 308 7.10 -5.07 1.48
C VAL A 308 6.01 -4.20 2.07
N GLU A 309 5.74 -3.08 1.43
CA GLU A 309 4.67 -2.15 1.79
C GLU A 309 3.91 -1.71 0.55
N ALA A 310 2.66 -1.29 0.75
CA ALA A 310 1.80 -0.82 -0.34
C ALA A 310 0.78 0.20 0.15
N ALA A 311 0.20 0.95 -0.79
CA ALA A 311 -1.00 1.75 -0.56
C ALA A 311 -1.89 1.75 -1.80
N VAL A 312 -3.19 1.94 -1.58
CA VAL A 312 -4.20 2.00 -2.65
C VAL A 312 -4.84 3.37 -2.69
N SER A 313 -5.10 3.89 -3.89
CA SER A 313 -5.73 5.19 -4.06
C SER A 313 -7.13 5.17 -3.46
N LEU A 314 -7.56 6.30 -2.93
CA LEU A 314 -8.97 6.53 -2.65
C LEU A 314 -9.75 6.51 -3.97
N PRO A 315 -11.08 6.29 -3.92
CA PRO A 315 -11.93 6.48 -5.10
C PRO A 315 -11.72 7.88 -5.69
N ASP A 316 -11.65 7.99 -7.01
CA ASP A 316 -11.45 9.28 -7.69
C ASP A 316 -12.78 10.04 -7.77
N ILE A 317 -12.98 10.98 -6.84
CA ILE A 317 -14.21 11.75 -6.67
C ILE A 317 -13.84 13.23 -6.60
N ALA A 318 -14.59 14.04 -7.35
CA ALA A 318 -14.53 15.49 -7.27
C ALA A 318 -15.36 15.97 -6.07
N LEU A 319 -14.69 16.51 -5.05
CA LEU A 319 -15.32 17.11 -3.89
C LEU A 319 -15.43 18.63 -4.10
N ALA A 320 -16.66 19.13 -4.25
CA ALA A 320 -16.97 20.55 -4.38
C ALA A 320 -17.07 21.25 -3.02
#